data_AF-A0A2V6P8E1-F1
#
_entry.id   AF-A0A2V6P8E1-F1
#
_cell.length_a   1.000
_cell.length_b   1.000
_cell.length_c   1.000
_cell.angle_alpha   90.00
_cell.angle_beta   90.00
_cell.angle_gamma   90.00
#
_symmetry.space_group_name_H-M   'P 1'
#
loop_
_entity.id
_entity.type
_entity.pdbx_description
1 polymer ?
#
loop_
_entity_poly.entity_id
_entity_poly.type
_entity_poly.pdbx_seq_one_letter_code
_entity_poly.pdbx_strand_id
1 'polypeptide(L)' 'MSEQWELLTVRGLAATDERAEEFVGTFVIHRLGSAEPVESVQVRVKRSILSEMHATLGRLLTRSVGFKR' A
#
# COMPACT_ATOMS: atom_id res chain seq x y z
N MET A 1 -5.79 20.35 9.86
CA MET A 1 -5.87 19.27 8.86
C MET A 1 -4.82 18.24 9.22
N SER A 2 -5.16 16.95 9.27
CA SER A 2 -4.16 15.89 9.51
C SER A 2 -3.13 15.89 8.39
N GLU A 3 -1.89 15.54 8.72
CA GLU A 3 -0.86 15.29 7.70
C GLU A 3 -1.33 14.15 6.80
N GLN A 4 -1.29 14.36 5.48
CA GLN A 4 -1.69 13.38 4.48
C GLN A 4 -0.49 12.95 3.66
N TRP A 5 -0.42 11.66 3.42
CA TRP A 5 0.65 11.00 2.66
C TRP A 5 0.04 10.30 1.46
N GLU A 6 0.73 10.38 0.33
CA GLU A 6 0.41 9.67 -0.90
C GLU A 6 1.26 8.40 -0.97
N LEU A 7 0.62 7.24 -1.16
CA LEU A 7 1.32 6.00 -1.48
C LEU A 7 1.61 5.97 -2.97
N LEU A 8 2.89 6.12 -3.33
CA LEU A 8 3.31 6.17 -4.73
C LEU A 8 3.51 4.77 -5.32
N THR A 9 4.19 3.89 -4.59
CA THR A 9 4.43 2.52 -5.06
C THR A 9 4.76 1.57 -3.91
N VAL A 10 4.52 0.28 -4.15
CA VAL A 10 4.93 -0.82 -3.28
C VAL A 10 6.01 -1.62 -4.00
N ARG A 11 7.18 -1.77 -3.38
CA ARG A 11 8.35 -2.44 -3.97
C ARG A 11 8.72 -3.69 -3.18
N GLY A 12 9.08 -4.74 -3.91
CA GLY A 12 9.72 -5.93 -3.34
C GLY A 12 8.88 -6.66 -2.29
N LEU A 13 7.55 -6.62 -2.39
CA LEU A 13 6.70 -7.36 -1.44
C LEU A 13 6.85 -8.87 -1.67
N ALA A 14 7.48 -9.55 -0.73
CA ALA A 14 7.79 -10.98 -0.82
C ALA A 14 7.58 -11.68 0.53
N ALA A 15 7.24 -12.96 0.48
CA ALA A 15 7.13 -13.79 1.68
C ALA A 15 8.51 -13.95 2.36
N THR A 16 8.53 -14.00 3.69
CA THR A 16 9.76 -14.18 4.47
C THR A 16 10.07 -15.63 4.79
N ASP A 17 9.12 -16.53 4.55
CA ASP A 17 9.18 -17.94 4.92
C ASP A 17 8.44 -18.81 3.90
N GLU A 18 8.67 -20.12 3.96
CA GLU A 18 8.06 -21.10 3.05
C GLU A 18 6.53 -21.23 3.22
N ARG A 19 6.00 -20.85 4.39
CA ARG A 19 4.56 -20.90 4.69
C ARG A 19 3.84 -19.63 4.25
N ALA A 20 4.58 -18.60 3.87
CA ALA A 20 4.10 -17.26 3.53
C ALA A 20 3.17 -16.67 4.60
N GLU A 21 3.56 -16.81 5.88
CA GLU A 21 2.81 -16.26 7.02
C GLU A 21 3.06 -14.76 7.18
N GLU A 22 4.27 -14.30 6.88
CA GLU A 22 4.66 -12.89 6.86
C GLU A 22 5.30 -12.49 5.52
N PHE A 23 5.15 -11.20 5.19
CA PHE A 23 5.68 -10.58 3.98
C PHE A 23 6.47 -9.33 4.35
N VAL A 24 7.55 -9.06 3.64
CA VAL A 24 8.32 -7.82 3.76
C VAL A 24 8.36 -7.09 2.43
N GLY A 25 8.41 -5.77 2.48
CA GLY A 25 8.52 -4.92 1.29
C GLY A 25 8.82 -3.48 1.67
N THR A 26 8.69 -2.59 0.70
CA THR A 26 8.89 -1.14 0.89
C THR A 26 7.71 -0.38 0.35
N PHE A 27 7.14 0.49 1.17
CA PHE A 27 6.18 1.50 0.73
C PHE A 27 6.93 2.78 0.43
N VAL A 28 6.75 3.28 -0.79
CA VAL A 28 7.31 4.54 -1.24
C VAL A 28 6.19 5.57 -1.11
N ILE A 29 6.35 6.51 -0.20
CA ILE A 29 5.32 7.48 0.17
C ILE A 29 5.85 8.90 0.00
N HIS A 30 4.93 9.84 -0.17
CA HIS A 30 5.28 11.25 -0.27
C HIS A 30 4.27 12.11 0.46
N ARG A 31 4.70 13.20 1.09
CA ARG A 31 3.76 14.10 1.74
C ARG A 31 2.95 14.84 0.67
N LEU A 32 1.62 14.80 0.79
CA LEU A 32 0.72 15.35 -0.21
C LEU A 32 1.02 16.85 -0.44
N GLY A 33 1.32 17.22 -1.69
CA GLY A 33 1.62 18.59 -2.10
C GLY A 33 3.01 19.12 -1.70
N SER A 34 3.88 18.27 -1.15
CA SER A 34 5.23 18.67 -0.73
C SER A 34 6.22 18.67 -1.91
N ALA A 35 7.24 19.54 -1.86
CA ALA A 35 8.41 19.51 -2.75
C ALA A 35 9.58 18.70 -2.17
N GLU A 36 9.42 18.18 -0.95
CA GLU A 36 10.40 17.35 -0.25
C GLU A 36 10.65 16.00 -0.97
N PRO A 37 11.73 15.27 -0.65
CA PRO A 37 12.00 13.99 -1.29
C PRO A 37 11.02 12.89 -0.84
N VAL A 38 10.82 11.94 -1.75
CA VAL A 38 10.04 10.73 -1.53
C VAL A 38 10.64 9.88 -0.40
N GLU A 39 9.81 9.46 0.54
CA GLU A 39 10.20 8.59 1.66
C GLU A 39 9.98 7.12 1.32
N SER A 40 10.86 6.26 1.84
CA SER A 40 10.77 4.80 1.68
C SER A 40 10.69 4.13 3.05
N VAL A 41 9.56 3.49 3.33
CA VAL A 41 9.28 2.83 4.60
C VAL A 41 9.32 1.32 4.40
N GLN A 42 10.20 0.64 5.14
CA GLN A 42 10.17 -0.83 5.21
C GLN A 42 8.95 -1.29 5.99
N VAL A 43 8.22 -2.24 5.42
CA VAL A 43 7.00 -2.76 6.03
C VAL A 43 7.09 -4.27 6.18
N ARG A 44 6.47 -4.77 7.23
CA ARG A 44 6.17 -6.19 7.44
C ARG A 44 4.67 -6.36 7.56
N VAL A 45 4.11 -7.31 6.81
CA VAL A 45 2.67 -7.50 6.70
C VAL A 45 2.34 -8.97 6.91
N LYS A 46 1.39 -9.25 7.81
CA LYS A 46 0.87 -10.60 8.02
C LYS A 46 -0.01 -11.03 6.85
N ARG A 47 -0.01 -12.32 6.51
CA ARG A 47 -0.86 -12.90 5.45
C ARG A 47 -2.34 -12.54 5.59
N SER A 48 -2.86 -12.56 6.81
CA SER A 48 -4.26 -12.22 7.10
C SER A 48 -4.58 -10.78 6.67
N ILE A 49 -3.69 -9.84 6.99
CA ILE A 49 -3.84 -8.43 6.62
C ILE A 49 -3.69 -8.26 5.11
N LEU A 50 -2.74 -8.93 4.47
CA LEU A 50 -2.60 -8.88 3.02
C LEU A 50 -3.86 -9.39 2.30
N SER A 51 -4.48 -10.44 2.83
CA SER A 51 -5.74 -11.00 2.32
C SER A 51 -6.91 -10.02 2.50
N GLU A 52 -6.99 -9.36 3.65
CA GLU A 52 -7.98 -8.32 3.94
C GLU A 52 -7.80 -7.11 3.00
N MET A 53 -6.56 -6.64 2.83
CA MET A 53 -6.23 -5.54 1.90
C MET A 53 -6.65 -5.89 0.49
N HIS A 54 -6.32 -7.09 0.00
CA HIS A 54 -6.72 -7.55 -1.33
C HIS A 54 -8.25 -7.49 -1.52
N ALA A 55 -9.01 -8.02 -0.56
CA ALA A 55 -10.47 -8.01 -0.62
C ALA A 55 -11.05 -6.58 -0.59
N THR A 56 -10.51 -5.72 0.28
CA THR A 56 -10.97 -4.34 0.44
C THR A 56 -10.64 -3.48 -0.78
N LEU A 57 -9.40 -3.52 -1.25
CA LEU A 57 -8.95 -2.78 -2.43
C LEU A 57 -9.65 -3.29 -3.69
N GLY A 58 -9.82 -4.61 -3.85
CA GLY A 58 -10.58 -5.18 -4.96
C GLY A 58 -12.01 -4.64 -5.02
N ARG A 59 -12.74 -4.66 -3.90
CA ARG A 59 -14.10 -4.08 -3.84
C ARG A 59 -14.12 -2.58 -4.11
N LEU A 60 -13.11 -1.84 -3.66
CA LEU A 60 -13.00 -0.41 -3.91
C LEU A 60 -12.79 -0.14 -5.40
N LEU A 61 -11.83 -0.84 -6.03
CA LEU A 61 -11.49 -0.70 -7.44
C LEU A 61 -12.63 -1.12 -8.38
N THR A 62 -13.34 -2.22 -8.06
CA THR A 62 -14.52 -2.62 -8.84
C THR A 62 -15.61 -1.53 -8.85
N ARG A 63 -15.71 -0.77 -7.76
CA ARG A 63 -16.68 0.34 -7.63
C ARG A 63 -16.11 1.69 -8.04
N SER A 64 -14.80 1.78 -8.30
CA SER A 64 -14.16 2.99 -8.81
C SER A 64 -14.41 3.11 -10.31
N VAL A 65 -15.68 3.19 -10.68
CA VAL A 65 -16.09 3.69 -11.99
C VAL A 65 -16.24 5.18 -11.79
N GLY A 66 -15.39 5.97 -12.45
CA GLY A 66 -15.39 7.43 -12.27
C GLY A 66 -16.78 8.00 -12.47
N PHE A 67 -17.10 9.10 -11.78
CA PHE A 67 -18.16 9.99 -12.25
C PHE A 67 -17.84 10.30 -13.70
N LYS A 68 -18.59 9.71 -14.63
CA LYS A 68 -18.63 10.21 -16.01
C LYS A 68 -19.13 11.64 -15.87
N ARG A 69 -18.26 12.61 -16.20
CA ARG A 69 -18.66 14.00 -16.39
C ARG A 69 -19.78 14.06 -17.43
#